data_AF-A0A6J5C7Q2-F1
#
_entry.id   AF-A0A6J5C7Q2-F1
#
_cell.length_a   1.000
_cell.length_b   1.000
_cell.length_c   1.000
_cell.angle_alpha   90.00
_cell.angle_beta   90.00
_cell.angle_gamma   90.00
#
_symmetry.space_group_name_H-M   'P 1'
#
loop_
_entity.id
_entity.type
_entity.pdbx_description
1 polymer ?
#
loop_
_entity_poly.entity_id
_entity_poly.type
_entity_poly.pdbx_seq_one_letter_code
_entity_poly.pdbx_strand_id
1 'polypeptide(L)'
;MFDVSHTSCGAIKGAIANVDLGNLTGLLDKIKPAVQATAYNGDRSESNYTFVDAVARKNVALTLANIRKSSPVLAELETSGAIKIAGAMYDLKTGEVECFG
;
A
#
# COMPACT_ATOMS: atom_id res chain seq x y z
N MET A 1 -15.12 4.72 1.63
CA MET A 1 -13.90 5.18 0.93
C MET A 1 -12.92 4.02 0.87
N PHE A 2 -12.33 3.75 -0.29
CA PHE A 2 -11.35 2.67 -0.46
C PHE A 2 -10.00 3.22 -0.92
N ASP A 3 -8.92 2.76 -0.28
CA ASP A 3 -7.55 2.89 -0.80
C ASP A 3 -7.19 1.56 -1.48
N VAL A 4 -6.93 1.60 -2.79
CA VAL A 4 -6.78 0.39 -3.61
C VAL A 4 -5.33 0.27 -4.06
N SER A 5 -4.71 -0.87 -3.76
CA SER A 5 -3.49 -1.32 -4.41
C SER A 5 -3.75 -2.57 -5.23
N HIS A 6 -2.79 -2.97 -6.06
CA HIS A 6 -2.95 -4.10 -6.97
C HIS A 6 -1.71 -5.00 -6.96
N THR A 7 -1.89 -6.27 -7.30
CA THR A 7 -0.79 -7.22 -7.43
C THR A 7 0.21 -6.75 -8.49
N SER A 8 1.48 -7.15 -8.36
CA SER A 8 2.54 -6.82 -9.33
C SER A 8 2.76 -5.32 -9.59
N CYS A 9 2.47 -4.45 -8.61
CA CYS A 9 2.63 -3.02 -8.78
C CYS A 9 4.09 -2.60 -9.06
N GLY A 10 4.32 -2.01 -10.24
CA GLY A 10 5.66 -1.57 -10.67
C GLY A 10 6.29 -0.52 -9.74
N ALA A 11 5.48 0.33 -9.10
CA ALA A 11 5.97 1.30 -8.12
C ALA A 11 6.48 0.63 -6.84
N ILE A 12 5.81 -0.43 -6.37
CA ILE A 12 6.28 -1.22 -5.22
C ILE A 12 7.61 -1.92 -5.56
N LYS A 13 7.68 -2.54 -6.75
CA LYS A 13 8.93 -3.14 -7.23
C LYS A 13 10.06 -2.13 -7.33
N GLY A 14 9.79 -0.95 -7.89
CA GLY A 14 10.77 0.13 -7.97
C GLY A 14 11.24 0.62 -6.60
N ALA A 15 10.33 0.71 -5.62
CA ALA A 15 10.67 1.07 -4.25
C ALA A 15 11.51 -0.01 -3.54
N ILE A 16 11.27 -1.30 -3.80
CA ILE A 16 12.07 -2.42 -3.28
C ILE A 16 13.48 -2.41 -3.90
N ALA A 17 13.55 -2.28 -5.23
CA ALA A 17 14.82 -2.23 -5.97
C ALA A 17 15.61 -0.93 -5.74
N ASN A 18 15.04 0.04 -5.02
CA ASN A 18 15.61 1.36 -4.74
C ASN A 18 16.13 2.06 -6.01
N VAL A 19 15.37 1.96 -7.11
CA VAL A 19 15.74 2.57 -8.38
C VAL A 19 15.49 4.08 -8.34
N ASP A 20 16.46 4.85 -8.82
CA ASP A 20 16.29 6.29 -9.04
C ASP A 20 15.62 6.52 -10.39
N LEU A 21 14.30 6.73 -10.36
CA LEU A 21 13.48 7.01 -11.55
C LEU A 21 13.25 8.51 -11.76
N GLY A 22 14.22 9.34 -11.39
CA GLY A 22 14.18 10.80 -11.57
C GLY A 22 12.92 11.44 -10.98
N ASN A 23 11.98 11.86 -11.84
CA ASN A 23 10.71 12.49 -11.45
C ASN A 23 9.80 11.60 -10.57
N LEU A 24 10.03 10.29 -10.56
CA LEU A 24 9.26 9.34 -9.76
C LEU A 24 9.91 8.99 -8.42
N THR A 25 11.15 9.42 -8.15
CA THR A 25 11.85 9.13 -6.90
C THR A 25 11.05 9.58 -5.68
N GLY A 26 10.45 10.78 -5.73
CA GLY A 26 9.61 11.29 -4.63
C GLY A 26 8.32 10.49 -4.40
N LEU A 27 7.79 9.79 -5.41
CA LEU A 27 6.68 8.85 -5.23
C LEU A 27 7.15 7.56 -4.57
N LEU A 28 8.30 7.02 -5.01
CA LEU A 28 8.88 5.82 -4.43
C LEU A 28 9.28 6.03 -2.97
N ASP A 29 9.75 7.23 -2.60
CA ASP A 29 10.08 7.58 -1.21
C ASP A 29 8.88 7.47 -0.27
N LYS A 30 7.66 7.67 -0.76
CA LYS A 30 6.43 7.47 0.04
C LYS A 30 6.14 5.99 0.29
N ILE A 31 6.68 5.09 -0.53
CA ILE A 31 6.49 3.64 -0.44
C ILE A 31 7.59 2.98 0.41
N LYS A 32 8.80 3.56 0.44
CA LYS A 32 9.95 3.02 1.23
C LYS A 32 9.60 2.69 2.70
N PRO A 33 8.80 3.49 3.44
CA PRO A 33 8.36 3.12 4.78
C PRO A 33 7.58 1.80 4.83
N ALA A 34 6.77 1.50 3.80
CA ALA A 34 6.06 0.24 3.70
C ALA A 34 7.01 -0.94 3.46
N VAL A 35 8.04 -0.76 2.62
CA VAL A 35 9.08 -1.78 2.38
C VAL A 35 9.78 -2.14 3.70
N GLN A 36 10.15 -1.12 4.48
CA GLN A 36 10.83 -1.31 5.77
C GLN A 36 9.91 -1.94 6.83
N ALA A 37 8.64 -1.50 6.90
CA ALA A 37 7.67 -1.97 7.88
C ALA A 37 7.07 -3.35 7.55
N THR A 38 7.34 -3.90 6.36
CA THR A 38 6.88 -5.24 5.96
C THR A 38 7.80 -6.29 6.58
N ALA A 39 7.27 -6.99 7.59
CA ALA A 39 7.89 -8.21 8.11
C ALA A 39 7.63 -9.35 7.13
N TYR A 40 8.68 -9.95 6.59
CA TYR A 40 8.59 -11.03 5.64
C TYR A 40 9.75 -12.00 5.84
N ASN A 41 9.44 -13.30 5.93
CA ASN A 41 10.43 -14.36 6.03
C ASN A 41 10.68 -14.93 4.64
N GLY A 42 11.87 -14.70 4.10
CA GLY A 42 12.26 -15.16 2.76
C GLY A 42 12.99 -14.09 1.97
N ASP A 43 13.07 -14.29 0.66
CA ASP A 43 13.70 -13.34 -0.25
C ASP A 43 12.94 -12.01 -0.29
N ARG A 44 13.66 -10.91 -0.16
CA ARG A 44 13.13 -9.53 -0.16
C ARG A 44 13.49 -8.77 -1.44
N SER A 45 13.63 -9.50 -2.55
CA SER A 45 13.84 -8.93 -3.88
C SER A 45 12.52 -8.47 -4.53
N GLU A 46 12.63 -7.56 -5.49
CA GLU A 46 11.55 -7.11 -6.38
C GLU A 46 11.04 -8.21 -7.33
N SER A 47 11.83 -9.27 -7.47
CA SER A 47 11.50 -10.47 -8.24
C SER A 47 10.61 -11.45 -7.44
N ASN A 48 10.59 -11.32 -6.10
CA ASN A 48 9.71 -12.10 -5.26
C ASN A 48 8.31 -11.48 -5.17
N TYR A 49 7.38 -11.96 -6.00
CA TYR A 49 6.01 -11.44 -6.07
C TYR A 49 5.26 -11.51 -4.74
N THR A 50 5.47 -12.54 -3.91
CA THR A 50 4.79 -12.62 -2.61
C THR A 50 5.27 -11.55 -1.65
N PHE A 51 6.55 -11.18 -1.70
CA PHE A 51 7.07 -10.04 -0.94
C PHE A 51 6.55 -8.71 -1.51
N VAL A 52 6.55 -8.54 -2.83
CA VAL A 52 6.00 -7.34 -3.50
C VAL A 52 4.53 -7.13 -3.09
N ASP A 53 3.71 -8.17 -3.13
CA ASP A 53 2.29 -8.09 -2.77
C ASP A 53 2.11 -7.84 -1.25
N ALA A 54 2.98 -8.40 -0.39
CA ALA A 54 2.97 -8.10 1.04
C ALA A 54 3.31 -6.64 1.32
N VAL A 55 4.29 -6.07 0.60
CA VAL A 55 4.64 -4.65 0.70
C VAL A 55 3.50 -3.78 0.18
N ALA A 56 2.82 -4.17 -0.90
CA ALA A 56 1.66 -3.46 -1.43
C ALA A 56 0.53 -3.39 -0.40
N ARG A 57 0.20 -4.51 0.24
CA ARG A 57 -0.78 -4.57 1.35
C ARG A 57 -0.36 -3.68 2.52
N LYS A 58 0.92 -3.73 2.91
CA LYS A 58 1.44 -2.90 3.99
C LYS A 58 1.37 -1.41 3.65
N ASN A 59 1.62 -1.05 2.39
CA ASN A 59 1.53 0.32 1.90
C ASN A 59 0.10 0.86 2.05
N VAL A 60 -0.91 0.11 1.59
CA VAL A 60 -2.32 0.49 1.80
C VAL A 60 -2.62 0.69 3.29
N ALA A 61 -2.23 -0.27 4.14
CA ALA A 61 -2.48 -0.16 5.59
C ALA A 61 -1.86 1.10 6.22
N LEU A 62 -0.62 1.45 5.82
CA LEU A 62 0.04 2.67 6.28
C LEU A 62 -0.64 3.93 5.73
N THR A 63 -1.08 3.92 4.46
CA THR A 63 -1.81 5.05 3.88
C THR A 63 -3.14 5.29 4.60
N LEU A 64 -3.89 4.23 4.92
CA LEU A 64 -5.12 4.35 5.71
C LEU A 64 -4.86 4.97 7.09
N ALA A 65 -3.81 4.52 7.78
CA ALA A 65 -3.41 5.10 9.07
C ALA A 65 -3.02 6.57 8.92
N ASN A 66 -2.30 6.93 7.85
CA ASN A 66 -1.93 8.31 7.54
C ASN A 66 -3.15 9.18 7.21
N ILE A 67 -4.14 8.68 6.47
CA ILE A 67 -5.39 9.40 6.17
C ILE A 67 -6.11 9.74 7.47
N ARG A 68 -6.31 8.74 8.34
CA ARG A 68 -6.95 8.92 9.66
C ARG A 68 -6.18 9.92 10.53
N LYS A 69 -4.85 9.86 10.52
CA LYS A 69 -4.00 10.78 11.29
C LYS A 69 -4.00 12.21 10.74
N SER A 70 -4.02 12.35 9.42
CA SER A 70 -3.84 13.65 8.75
C SER A 70 -5.14 14.41 8.53
N SER A 71 -6.29 13.74 8.61
CA SER A 71 -7.61 14.35 8.44
C SER A 71 -8.52 14.07 9.63
N PRO A 72 -8.56 14.98 10.61
CA PRO A 72 -9.49 14.89 11.74
C PRO A 72 -10.95 14.79 11.29
N VAL A 73 -11.31 15.47 10.20
CA VAL A 73 -12.67 15.43 9.61
C VAL A 73 -13.03 14.02 9.16
N LEU A 74 -12.16 13.36 8.39
CA LEU A 74 -12.42 11.99 7.94
C LEU A 74 -12.44 11.00 9.11
N ALA A 75 -11.57 11.19 10.11
CA ALA A 75 -11.56 10.36 11.31
C ALA A 75 -12.83 10.51 12.15
N GLU A 76 -13.38 11.73 12.27
CA GLU A 76 -14.65 12.00 12.96
C GLU A 76 -15.84 11.41 12.18
N LEU A 77 -15.85 11.56 10.85
CA LEU A 77 -16.87 10.94 10.00
C LEU A 77 -16.82 9.40 10.05
N GLU A 78 -15.63 8.81 10.18
CA GLU A 78 -15.49 7.37 10.35
C GLU A 78 -15.94 6.91 11.73
N THR A 79 -15.56 7.64 12.79
CA THR A 79 -15.92 7.31 14.18
C THR A 79 -17.42 7.48 14.45
N SER A 80 -18.06 8.44 13.79
CA SER A 80 -19.52 8.64 13.83
C SER A 80 -20.30 7.64 12.95
N GLY A 81 -19.60 6.80 12.18
CA GLY A 81 -20.20 5.81 11.28
C GLY A 81 -20.79 6.39 10.00
N ALA A 82 -20.61 7.69 9.74
CA ALA A 82 -21.06 8.33 8.52
C ALA A 82 -20.31 7.82 7.27
N ILE A 83 -19.05 7.43 7.44
CA ILE A 83 -18.25 6.78 6.40
C ILE A 83 -17.51 5.56 6.98
N LYS A 84 -17.09 4.64 6.11
CA LYS A 84 -16.08 3.62 6.43
C LYS A 84 -14.86 3.82 5.53
N ILE A 85 -13.66 3.75 6.11
CA ILE A 85 -12.41 3.74 5.35
C ILE A 85 -11.83 2.32 5.40
N ALA A 86 -11.62 1.73 4.23
CA ALA A 86 -11.06 0.40 4.09
C ALA A 86 -10.00 0.36 2.99
N GLY A 87 -9.10 -0.62 3.08
CA GLY A 87 -8.13 -0.94 2.04
C GLY A 87 -8.68 -2.00 1.10
N ALA A 88 -8.15 -2.06 -0.11
CA ALA A 88 -8.44 -3.14 -1.03
C ALA A 88 -7.20 -3.55 -1.83
N MET A 89 -7.06 -4.85 -2.09
CA MET A 89 -6.11 -5.41 -3.03
C MET A 89 -6.84 -5.91 -4.26
N TYR A 90 -6.45 -5.42 -5.44
CA TYR A 90 -6.92 -5.92 -6.72
C TYR A 90 -5.93 -6.93 -7.31
N ASP A 91 -6.38 -8.14 -7.61
CA ASP A 91 -5.56 -9.13 -8.28
C ASP A 91 -5.71 -9.00 -9.81
N LEU A 92 -4.62 -8.58 -10.48
CA LEU A 92 -4.59 -8.42 -11.93
C LEU A 92 -4.75 -9.74 -12.70
N LYS A 93 -4.50 -10.91 -12.08
CA LYS A 93 -4.62 -12.21 -12.74
C LYS A 93 -6.05 -12.74 -12.73
N THR A 94 -6.74 -12.60 -11.60
CA THR A 94 -8.10 -13.14 -11.41
C THR A 94 -9.18 -12.09 -11.64
N GLY A 95 -8.84 -10.80 -11.52
CA GLY A 95 -9.80 -9.71 -11.52
C GLY A 95 -10.55 -9.56 -10.20
N GLU A 96 -10.15 -10.28 -9.15
CA GLU A 96 -10.80 -10.24 -7.84
C GLU A 96 -10.31 -9.05 -7.01
N VAL A 97 -11.20 -8.54 -6.16
CA VAL A 97 -10.88 -7.47 -5.19
C VAL A 97 -11.07 -8.04 -3.78
N GLU A 98 -10.00 -7.99 -2.98
CA GLU A 98 -10.03 -8.33 -1.56
C GLU A 98 -10.04 -7.05 -0.74
N CYS A 99 -11.13 -6.77 -0.04
CA CYS A 99 -11.26 -5.62 0.85
C CYS A 99 -10.88 -5.99 2.29
N PHE A 100 -10.11 -5.13 2.95
CA PHE A 100 -9.68 -5.30 4.35
C PHE A 100 -9.74 -3.96 5.08
N GLY A 101 -10.29 -3.93 6.30
CA GLY A 101 -10.51 -2.69 7.04
C GLY A 101 -11.38 -2.85 8.27
#